data_AF-A0A9P0VU07-F1
#
_entry.id   AF-A0A9P0VU07-F1
#
_cell.length_a   1.000
_cell.length_b   1.000
_cell.length_c   1.000
_cell.angle_alpha   90.00
_cell.angle_beta   90.00
_cell.angle_gamma   90.00
#
_symmetry.space_group_name_H-M   'P 1'
#
loop_
_entity.id
_entity.type
_entity.pdbx_description
1 polymer ?
#
loop_
_entity_poly.entity_id
_entity_poly.type
_entity_poly.pdbx_seq_one_letter_code
_entity_poly.pdbx_strand_id
1 'polypeptide(L)' 'MRKCIPVQERFAIALRFLATGDSYTSLSYLFKVSIQTVSSCVTDVCKALIKELSQEIKVGDCCGEGYGW' A
#
# COMPACT_ATOMS: atom_id res chain seq x y z
N MET A 1 -17.88 -6.80 -17.61
CA MET A 1 -16.82 -5.91 -17.10
C MET A 1 -16.82 -5.96 -15.57
N ARG A 2 -15.68 -6.18 -14.91
CA ARG A 2 -15.59 -6.01 -13.44
C ARG A 2 -15.64 -4.51 -13.13
N LYS A 3 -16.33 -4.13 -12.05
CA LYS A 3 -16.33 -2.75 -11.56
C LYS A 3 -14.92 -2.41 -11.08
N CYS A 4 -14.44 -1.22 -11.43
CA CYS A 4 -13.19 -0.69 -10.90
C CYS A 4 -13.32 -0.52 -9.38
N ILE A 5 -12.24 -0.82 -8.66
CA ILE A 5 -12.20 -0.61 -7.21
C ILE A 5 -12.07 0.90 -6.98
N PRO A 6 -12.99 1.52 -6.20
CA PRO A 6 -12.93 2.94 -5.94
C PRO A 6 -11.61 3.31 -5.24
N VAL A 7 -11.11 4.52 -5.48
CA VAL A 7 -9.82 4.97 -4.91
C VAL A 7 -9.79 4.89 -3.38
N GLN A 8 -10.93 5.16 -2.75
CA GLN A 8 -11.12 5.08 -1.30
C GLN A 8 -10.92 3.66 -0.77
N GLU A 9 -11.39 2.65 -1.50
CA GLU A 9 -11.24 1.25 -1.09
C GLU A 9 -9.80 0.76 -1.28
N ARG A 10 -9.14 1.15 -2.38
CA ARG A 10 -7.69 0.88 -2.56
C ARG A 10 -6.86 1.47 -1.43
N PHE A 11 -7.17 2.70 -1.03
CA PHE A 11 -6.52 3.38 0.07
C PHE A 11 -6.81 2.71 1.42
N ALA A 12 -8.06 2.32 1.68
CA ALA A 12 -8.44 1.62 2.91
C ALA A 12 -7.73 0.27 3.05
N ILE A 13 -7.58 -0.50 1.97
CA ILE A 13 -6.81 -1.76 1.95
C ILE A 13 -5.37 -1.50 2.38
N ALA A 14 -4.72 -0.50 1.79
CA ALA A 14 -3.33 -0.16 2.09
C ALA A 14 -3.15 0.33 3.53
N LEU A 15 -4.02 1.23 4.02
CA LEU A 15 -3.97 1.68 5.41
C LEU A 15 -4.19 0.54 6.40
N ARG A 16 -5.11 -0.39 6.10
CA ARG A 16 -5.34 -1.57 6.93
C ARG A 16 -4.07 -2.41 7.02
N PHE A 17 -3.43 -2.68 5.89
CA PHE A 17 -2.15 -3.38 5.84
C PHE A 17 -1.07 -2.68 6.70
N LEU A 18 -0.89 -1.36 6.52
CA LEU A 18 0.11 -0.60 7.26
C LEU A 18 -0.17 -0.54 8.78
N ALA A 19 -1.44 -0.44 9.17
CA ALA A 19 -1.82 -0.33 10.57
C ALA A 19 -1.77 -1.67 11.33
N THR A 20 -2.03 -2.80 10.66
CA THR A 20 -2.14 -4.10 11.33
C THR A 20 -1.03 -5.09 10.97
N GLY A 21 -0.28 -4.87 9.88
CA GLY A 21 0.69 -5.83 9.36
C GLY A 21 0.07 -7.15 8.91
N ASP A 22 -1.22 -7.13 8.53
CA ASP A 22 -1.96 -8.35 8.18
C ASP A 22 -1.49 -8.95 6.84
N SER A 23 -1.67 -10.25 6.68
CA SER A 23 -1.29 -10.92 5.42
C SER A 23 -2.21 -10.51 4.26
N TYR A 24 -1.67 -10.49 3.04
CA TYR A 24 -2.48 -10.21 1.84
C TYR A 24 -3.63 -11.19 1.65
N THR A 25 -3.46 -12.45 2.07
CA THR A 25 -4.51 -13.46 2.05
C THR A 25 -5.67 -13.05 2.94
N SER A 26 -5.41 -12.67 4.20
CA SER A 26 -6.47 -12.24 5.13
C SER A 26 -7.18 -10.97 4.65
N LEU A 27 -6.43 -9.98 4.14
CA LEU A 27 -7.01 -8.79 3.52
C LEU A 27 -7.87 -9.10 2.29
N SER A 28 -7.47 -10.08 1.48
CA SER A 28 -8.24 -10.51 0.31
C SER A 28 -9.62 -11.06 0.70
N TYR A 29 -9.70 -11.82 1.81
CA TYR A 29 -10.96 -12.29 2.37
C TYR A 29 -11.78 -11.14 2.95
N LEU A 30 -11.15 -10.23 3.69
CA LEU A 30 -11.83 -9.10 4.34
C LEU A 30 -12.50 -8.16 3.33
N PHE A 31 -11.76 -7.77 2.30
CA PHE A 31 -12.22 -6.82 1.28
C PHE A 31 -12.88 -7.49 0.07
N LYS A 32 -12.92 -8.83 0.04
CA LYS A 32 -13.50 -9.63 -1.06
C LYS A 32 -12.91 -9.29 -2.43
N VAL A 33 -11.59 -9.06 -2.46
CA VAL A 33 -10.81 -8.79 -3.67
C VAL A 33 -9.75 -9.86 -3.85
N SER A 34 -9.16 -9.97 -5.05
CA SER A 34 -8.09 -10.96 -5.25
C SER A 34 -6.81 -10.56 -4.51
N ILE A 35 -6.02 -11.54 -4.08
CA ILE A 35 -4.70 -11.31 -3.44
C ILE A 35 -3.80 -10.44 -4.33
N GLN A 36 -3.83 -10.66 -5.64
CA GLN A 36 -3.11 -9.85 -6.63
C GLN A 36 -3.53 -8.39 -6.55
N THR A 37 -4.83 -8.14 -6.43
CA THR A 37 -5.38 -6.79 -6.32
C THR A 37 -4.98 -6.13 -5.01
N VAL A 38 -4.99 -6.85 -3.88
CA VAL A 38 -4.48 -6.34 -2.59
C VAL A 38 -3.03 -5.90 -2.75
N SER A 39 -2.18 -6.77 -3.31
CA SER A 39 -0.76 -6.47 -3.54
C SER A 39 -0.55 -5.22 -4.40
N SER A 40 -1.28 -5.10 -5.52
CA SER A 40 -1.24 -3.89 -6.36
C SER A 40 -1.69 -2.65 -5.60
N CYS A 41 -2.77 -2.73 -4.81
CA CYS A 41 -3.28 -1.59 -4.04
C CYS A 41 -2.27 -1.11 -3.00
N VAL A 42 -1.71 -2.04 -2.21
CA VAL A 42 -0.70 -1.72 -1.20
C VAL A 42 0.53 -1.07 -1.85
N THR A 43 1.04 -1.67 -2.93
CA THR A 43 2.22 -1.15 -3.64
C THR A 43 1.98 0.25 -4.21
N ASP A 44 0.86 0.46 -4.90
CA ASP A 44 0.51 1.72 -5.55
C ASP A 44 0.33 2.85 -4.52
N VAL A 45 -0.41 2.58 -3.45
CA VAL A 45 -0.64 3.56 -2.38
C VAL A 45 0.63 3.86 -1.62
N CYS A 46 1.45 2.86 -1.28
CA CYS A 46 2.72 3.09 -0.61
C CYS A 46 3.68 3.95 -1.46
N LYS A 47 3.74 3.70 -2.78
CA LYS A 47 4.52 4.53 -3.70
C LYS A 47 4.04 5.98 -3.71
N ALA A 48 2.72 6.18 -3.80
CA ALA A 48 2.13 7.52 -3.75
C ALA A 48 2.42 8.21 -2.41
N LEU A 49 2.24 7.52 -1.29
CA LEU A 49 2.53 8.05 0.05
C LEU A 49 4.00 8.44 0.21
N ILE A 50 4.93 7.56 -0.18
CA ILE A 50 6.37 7.86 -0.11
C ILE A 50 6.69 9.08 -0.96
N LYS A 51 6.15 9.17 -2.18
CA LYS A 51 6.37 10.32 -3.07
C LYS A 51 5.90 11.62 -2.41
N GLU A 52 4.66 11.67 -1.91
CA GLU A 52 4.09 12.91 -1.35
C GLU A 52 4.71 13.27 0.00
N LEU A 53 5.01 12.29 0.84
CA LEU A 53 5.58 12.50 2.17
C LEU A 53 7.10 12.67 2.17
N SER A 54 7.79 12.32 1.09
CA SER A 54 9.25 12.46 0.97
C SER A 54 9.75 13.88 1.23
N GLN A 55 8.93 14.89 0.96
CA GLN A 55 9.28 16.29 1.19
C GLN A 55 9.19 16.68 2.67
N GLU A 56 8.32 16.02 3.43
CA GLU A 56 8.01 16.34 4.83
C GLU A 56 8.80 15.47 5.81
N ILE A 57 9.25 14.28 5.37
CA ILE A 57 9.96 13.32 6.21
C ILE A 57 11.46 13.38 5.90
N LYS A 58 12.23 13.98 6.83
CA LYS A 58 13.68 13.72 6.90
C LYS A 58 13.89 12.30 7.41
N VAL A 59 13.96 11.33 6.49
CA VAL A 59 14.56 10.05 6.83
C VAL A 59 16.00 10.36 7.22
N GLY A 60 16.32 10.16 8.50
CA GLY A 60 17.70 10.23 8.96
C GLY A 60 18.48 9.19 8.16
N ASP A 61 19.56 9.62 7.51
CA ASP A 61 20.44 8.77 6.72
C ASP A 61 21.16 7.80 7.67
N CYS A 62 20.44 6.78 8.13
CA CYS A 62 21.02 5.63 8.79
C CYS A 62 21.57 4.72 7.68
N CYS A 63 22.68 5.16 7.10
CA CYS A 63 23.67 4.38 6.36
C CYS A 63 23.10 3.21 5.52
N GLY A 64 22.85 3.49 4.24
CA GLY A 64 22.99 2.53 3.14
C GLY A 64 21.87 1.52 2.93
N GLU A 65 21.00 1.79 1.95
CA GLU A 65 20.90 1.03 0.69
C GLU A 65 19.66 1.50 -0.08
N GLY A 66 19.79 1.53 -1.40
CA GLY A 66 18.96 2.33 -2.30
C GLY A 66 17.47 2.07 -2.18
N TYR A 67 16.69 3.15 -2.31
CA TYR A 67 15.29 3.10 -2.70
C TYR A 67 15.21 2.76 -4.19
N GLY A 68 15.70 1.57 -4.56
CA GLY A 68 15.53 0.96 -5.86
C GLY A 68 14.28 0.09 -5.84
N TRP A 69 13.19 0.63 -6.39
CA TRP A 69 12.04 -0.12 -6.88
C TRP A 69 11.81 0.21 -8.35
#